data_AF-A0A7G8Q2G6-F1
#
_entry.id   AF-A0A7G8Q2G6-F1
#
_cell.length_a   1.000
_cell.length_b   1.000
_cell.length_c   1.000
_cell.angle_alpha   90.00
_cell.angle_beta   90.00
_cell.angle_gamma   90.00
#
_symmetry.space_group_name_H-M   'P 1'
#
loop_
_entity.id
_entity.type
_entity.pdbx_description
1 polymer ?
#
loop_
_entity_poly.entity_id
_entity_poly.type
_entity_poly.pdbx_seq_one_letter_code
_entity_poly.pdbx_strand_id
1 'polypeptide(L)'
;MNHPLLDYRRTVAVGVDLGQSQDPTSIAVIEKIAPEIGANVFTAQVPEAREALRQERPHYNLRLLEQAPLGEPYPAQAHRLKRILARQQIAEHDPRVWVDYTGVGRAVFDIFKQERVPRIVPVTITFGGEEGPNGRGGHNVPKLALVSRLQALMHTGKLHMPDTLPLAKTFRRELIDFRVSYSAIGNARFGAREGAHDDLVLAVALAVYGLDVPRVIVEPLRF
;
A
#
# COMPACT_ATOMS: atom_id res chain seq x y z
N MET A 1 7.18 11.01 22.31
CA MET A 1 6.65 10.55 23.61
C MET A 1 5.24 10.06 23.35
N ASN A 2 4.84 8.92 23.89
CA ASN A 2 3.46 8.43 23.75
C ASN A 2 2.54 9.33 24.58
N HIS A 3 1.45 9.82 24.00
CA HIS A 3 0.45 10.61 24.72
C HIS A 3 -0.36 9.72 25.68
N PRO A 4 -0.62 10.11 26.94
CA PRO A 4 -1.25 9.24 27.95
C PRO A 4 -2.70 8.85 27.62
N LEU A 5 -3.36 9.59 26.72
CA LEU A 5 -4.72 9.32 26.25
C LEU A 5 -4.79 8.59 24.90
N LEU A 6 -3.64 8.30 24.28
CA LEU A 6 -3.59 7.66 22.97
C LEU A 6 -2.94 6.28 23.06
N ASP A 7 -3.61 5.30 22.47
CA ASP A 7 -3.00 4.02 22.11
C ASP A 7 -2.47 4.11 20.67
N TYR A 8 -1.60 3.16 20.28
CA TYR A 8 -1.03 3.13 18.93
C TYR A 8 -1.31 1.80 18.25
N ARG A 9 -2.23 1.85 17.31
CA ARG A 9 -2.60 0.68 16.52
C ARG A 9 -1.59 0.43 15.42
N ARG A 10 -1.09 -0.80 15.36
CA ARG A 10 -0.26 -1.30 14.27
C ARG A 10 -1.12 -2.07 13.28
N THR A 11 -1.06 -1.70 12.02
CA THR A 11 -1.69 -2.43 10.92
C THR A 11 -0.68 -2.63 9.80
N VAL A 12 -0.75 -3.76 9.12
CA VAL A 12 0.14 -4.07 8.00
C VAL A 12 -0.69 -4.26 6.73
N ALA A 13 -0.14 -3.83 5.60
CA ALA A 13 -0.64 -4.14 4.27
C ALA A 13 0.52 -4.55 3.36
N VAL A 14 0.19 -5.35 2.36
CA VAL A 14 1.11 -5.73 1.29
C VAL A 14 0.61 -5.12 -0.01
N GLY A 15 1.49 -4.50 -0.77
CA GLY A 15 1.23 -3.99 -2.11
C GLY A 15 2.03 -4.79 -3.12
N VAL A 16 1.41 -5.14 -4.24
CA VAL A 16 2.01 -5.95 -5.30
C VAL A 16 1.75 -5.28 -6.62
N ASP A 17 2.82 -4.88 -7.30
CA ASP A 17 2.78 -4.48 -8.69
C ASP A 17 3.32 -5.59 -9.57
N LEU A 18 2.53 -6.00 -10.55
CA LEU A 18 2.77 -7.24 -11.29
C LEU A 18 3.56 -6.95 -12.57
N GLY A 19 4.75 -7.55 -12.64
CA GLY A 19 5.64 -7.41 -13.77
C GLY A 19 5.22 -8.23 -15.00
N GLN A 20 5.62 -7.74 -16.17
CA GLN A 20 5.49 -8.44 -17.46
C GLN A 20 6.81 -9.14 -17.84
N SER A 21 6.94 -9.64 -19.08
CA SER A 21 8.11 -10.40 -19.52
C SER A 21 9.45 -9.66 -19.37
N GLN A 22 9.45 -8.32 -19.35
CA GLN A 22 10.65 -7.49 -19.26
C GLN A 22 10.80 -6.76 -17.92
N ASP A 23 9.78 -6.80 -17.06
CA ASP A 23 9.73 -6.03 -15.82
C ASP A 23 9.48 -6.97 -14.63
N PRO A 24 10.18 -6.80 -13.50
CA PRO A 24 10.00 -7.68 -12.34
C PRO A 24 8.73 -7.32 -11.55
N THR A 25 8.06 -8.34 -10.99
CA THR A 25 6.99 -8.11 -10.00
C THR A 25 7.57 -7.51 -8.73
N SER A 26 7.03 -6.38 -8.29
CA SER A 26 7.46 -5.66 -7.08
C SER A 26 6.51 -5.92 -5.91
N ILE A 27 7.06 -6.19 -4.73
CA ILE A 27 6.31 -6.49 -3.51
C ILE A 27 6.78 -5.56 -2.38
N ALA A 28 5.84 -4.84 -1.78
CA ALA A 28 6.08 -3.96 -0.64
C ALA A 28 5.26 -4.38 0.58
N VAL A 29 5.86 -4.37 1.77
CA VAL A 29 5.15 -4.56 3.05
C VAL A 29 5.29 -3.28 3.86
N ILE A 30 4.16 -2.69 4.22
CA ILE A 30 4.12 -1.44 4.99
C ILE A 30 3.36 -1.66 6.28
N GLU A 31 3.95 -1.21 7.38
CA GLU A 31 3.29 -1.08 8.67
C GLU A 31 2.85 0.37 8.87
N LYS A 32 1.59 0.59 9.23
CA LYS A 32 1.06 1.87 9.72
C LYS A 32 0.91 1.81 11.23
N ILE A 33 1.50 2.77 11.90
CA ILE A 33 1.33 3.05 13.32
C ILE A 33 0.45 4.29 13.42
N ALA A 34 -0.80 4.11 13.81
CA ALA A 34 -1.78 5.18 13.91
C ALA A 34 -2.19 5.39 15.38
N PRO A 35 -2.22 6.65 15.85
CA PRO A 35 -2.82 6.95 17.15
C PRO A 35 -4.32 6.64 17.14
N GLU A 36 -4.83 6.13 18.24
CA GLU A 36 -6.26 5.95 18.51
C GLU A 36 -6.58 6.37 19.96
N ILE A 37 -7.83 6.75 20.22
CA ILE A 37 -8.24 7.07 21.58
C ILE A 37 -8.12 5.80 22.42
N GLY A 38 -7.38 5.89 23.53
CA GLY A 38 -7.09 4.72 24.34
C GLY A 38 -8.36 4.09 24.91
N ALA A 39 -8.35 2.75 25.03
CA ALA A 39 -9.54 2.01 25.48
C ALA A 39 -10.03 2.40 26.88
N ASN A 40 -9.12 2.94 27.71
CA ASN A 40 -9.38 3.33 29.10
C ASN A 40 -9.64 4.83 29.28
N VAL A 41 -9.84 5.60 28.19
CA VAL A 41 -10.14 7.03 28.27
C VAL A 41 -11.56 7.25 28.78
N PHE A 42 -11.72 7.96 29.89
CA PHE A 42 -13.04 8.30 30.44
C PHE A 42 -13.74 9.37 29.60
N THR A 43 -15.07 9.40 29.60
CA THR A 43 -15.89 10.33 28.81
C THR A 43 -15.48 11.80 28.98
N ALA A 44 -15.11 12.21 30.20
CA ALA A 44 -14.67 13.58 30.50
C ALA A 44 -13.36 13.98 29.79
N GLN A 45 -12.53 12.99 29.42
CA GLN A 45 -11.23 13.19 28.77
C GLN A 45 -11.32 13.08 27.24
N VAL A 46 -12.48 12.68 26.68
CA VAL A 46 -12.65 12.51 25.23
C VAL A 46 -12.36 13.80 24.43
N PRO A 47 -12.75 15.02 24.87
CA PRO A 47 -12.40 16.24 24.15
C PRO A 47 -10.88 16.44 24.05
N GLU A 48 -10.14 16.21 25.12
CA GLU A 48 -8.68 16.30 25.18
C GLU A 48 -8.02 15.21 24.31
N ALA A 49 -8.50 13.96 24.40
CA ALA A 49 -8.01 12.86 23.57
C ALA A 49 -8.21 13.12 22.07
N ARG A 50 -9.34 13.73 21.69
CA ARG A 50 -9.61 14.12 20.30
C ARG A 50 -8.67 15.22 19.81
N GLU A 51 -8.34 16.18 20.66
CA GLU A 51 -7.38 17.22 20.30
C GLU A 51 -5.98 16.63 20.14
N ALA A 52 -5.53 15.80 21.08
CA ALA A 52 -4.27 15.07 20.96
C ALA A 52 -4.21 14.23 19.67
N LEU A 53 -5.29 13.51 19.34
CA LEU A 53 -5.39 12.72 18.12
C LEU A 53 -5.28 13.56 16.83
N ARG A 54 -5.72 14.82 16.83
CA ARG A 54 -5.56 15.72 15.66
C ARG A 54 -4.11 16.15 15.46
N GLN A 55 -3.37 16.31 16.56
CA GLN A 55 -1.96 16.71 16.54
C GLN A 55 -1.04 15.54 16.16
N GLU A 56 -1.45 14.31 16.49
CA GLU A 56 -0.70 13.11 16.14
C GLU A 56 -1.09 12.55 14.78
N ARG A 57 -0.13 12.47 13.86
CA ARG A 57 -0.32 11.90 12.52
C ARG A 57 0.26 10.49 12.44
N PRO A 58 -0.38 9.55 11.73
CA PRO A 58 0.14 8.20 11.53
C PRO A 58 1.55 8.21 10.93
N HIS A 59 2.33 7.20 11.29
CA HIS A 59 3.65 6.91 10.72
C HIS A 59 3.60 5.59 9.94
N TYR A 60 4.36 5.52 8.86
CA TYR A 60 4.42 4.38 7.97
C TYR A 60 5.85 3.87 7.93
N ASN A 61 6.06 2.57 8.09
CA ASN A 61 7.36 1.95 8.01
C ASN A 61 7.36 0.98 6.84
N LEU A 62 8.24 1.21 5.86
CA LEU A 62 8.51 0.22 4.82
C LEU A 62 9.32 -0.92 5.44
N ARG A 63 8.65 -2.06 5.66
CA ARG A 63 9.21 -3.25 6.33
C ARG A 63 9.93 -4.17 5.36
N LEU A 64 9.48 -4.20 4.12
CA LEU A 64 10.05 -5.00 3.05
C LEU A 64 9.79 -4.31 1.71
N LEU A 65 10.79 -4.37 0.84
CA LEU A 65 10.67 -4.05 -0.57
C LEU A 65 11.54 -5.04 -1.34
N GLU A 66 10.91 -5.89 -2.14
CA GLU A 66 11.60 -6.91 -2.94
C GLU A 66 11.01 -7.00 -4.35
N GLN A 67 11.80 -7.53 -5.27
CA GLN A 67 11.38 -7.86 -6.63
C GLN A 67 11.53 -9.35 -6.89
N ALA A 68 10.56 -9.95 -7.57
CA ALA A 68 10.71 -11.28 -8.10
C ALA A 68 11.82 -11.30 -9.18
N PRO A 69 12.60 -12.38 -9.29
CA PRO A 69 13.52 -12.55 -10.41
C PRO A 69 12.79 -12.44 -11.75
N LEU A 70 13.45 -11.82 -12.74
CA LEU A 70 12.93 -11.76 -14.10
C LEU A 70 12.66 -13.17 -14.63
N GLY A 71 11.47 -13.35 -15.23
CA GLY A 71 11.03 -14.66 -15.72
C GLY A 71 10.58 -15.65 -14.65
N GLU A 72 10.54 -15.29 -13.36
CA GLU A 72 9.97 -16.16 -12.31
C GLU A 72 8.49 -16.46 -12.65
N PRO A 73 8.08 -17.73 -12.80
CA PRO A 73 6.69 -18.05 -13.15
C PRO A 73 5.70 -17.56 -12.11
N TYR A 74 4.53 -17.08 -12.54
CA TYR A 74 3.52 -16.52 -11.63
C TYR A 74 3.10 -17.43 -10.46
N PRO A 75 2.98 -18.77 -10.61
CA PRO A 75 2.78 -19.65 -9.46
C PRO A 75 3.92 -19.58 -8.43
N ALA A 76 5.18 -19.51 -8.88
CA ALA A 76 6.34 -19.34 -8.00
C ALA A 76 6.33 -17.97 -7.30
N GLN A 77 5.90 -16.91 -7.99
CA GLN A 77 5.67 -15.60 -7.37
C GLN A 77 4.57 -15.66 -6.29
N ALA A 78 3.49 -16.42 -6.51
CA ALA A 78 2.46 -16.65 -5.50
C ALA A 78 3.01 -17.37 -4.26
N HIS A 79 3.88 -18.37 -4.44
CA HIS A 79 4.57 -19.03 -3.33
C HIS A 79 5.53 -18.10 -2.59
N ARG A 80 6.26 -17.24 -3.30
CA ARG A 80 7.08 -16.17 -2.69
C ARG A 80 6.22 -15.29 -1.79
N LEU A 81 5.10 -14.80 -2.28
CA LEU A 81 4.18 -13.97 -1.51
C LEU A 81 3.62 -14.71 -0.29
N LYS A 82 3.22 -15.98 -0.42
CA LYS A 82 2.81 -16.83 0.71
C LYS A 82 3.90 -16.93 1.78
N ARG A 83 5.18 -17.08 1.40
CA ARG A 83 6.31 -17.10 2.36
C ARG A 83 6.52 -15.77 3.07
N ILE A 84 6.32 -14.64 2.39
CA ILE A 84 6.37 -13.31 3.02
C ILE A 84 5.25 -13.19 4.06
N LEU A 85 4.02 -13.54 3.67
CA LEU A 85 2.84 -13.46 4.53
C LEU A 85 2.92 -14.40 5.74
N ALA A 86 3.65 -15.51 5.63
CA ALA A 86 3.86 -16.46 6.72
C ALA A 86 4.90 -16.01 7.76
N ARG A 87 5.65 -14.93 7.54
CA ARG A 87 6.59 -14.40 8.54
C ARG A 87 5.80 -13.89 9.74
N GLN A 88 6.14 -14.29 10.97
CA GLN A 88 5.37 -13.99 12.19
C GLN A 88 5.01 -12.50 12.33
N GLN A 89 5.99 -11.61 12.17
CA GLN A 89 5.84 -10.14 12.22
C GLN A 89 4.91 -9.53 11.15
N ILE A 90 4.47 -10.34 10.17
CA ILE A 90 3.51 -9.96 9.13
C ILE A 90 2.19 -10.70 9.39
N ALA A 91 2.25 -12.00 9.64
CA ALA A 91 1.10 -12.87 9.86
C ALA A 91 0.22 -12.41 11.03
N GLU A 92 0.82 -11.91 12.13
CA GLU A 92 0.08 -11.46 13.32
C GLU A 92 -0.89 -10.30 13.04
N HIS A 93 -0.68 -9.57 11.95
CA HIS A 93 -1.55 -8.46 11.52
C HIS A 93 -2.58 -8.86 10.46
N ASP A 94 -2.49 -10.10 9.96
CA ASP A 94 -3.39 -10.67 8.95
C ASP A 94 -3.67 -9.71 7.77
N PRO A 95 -2.61 -9.29 7.04
CA PRO A 95 -2.67 -8.15 6.13
C PRO A 95 -3.47 -8.46 4.87
N ARG A 96 -4.13 -7.43 4.33
CA ARG A 96 -4.64 -7.48 2.94
C ARG A 96 -3.48 -7.30 1.96
N VAL A 97 -3.56 -8.00 0.84
CA VAL A 97 -2.63 -7.90 -0.27
C VAL A 97 -3.31 -7.14 -1.41
N TRP A 98 -2.83 -5.94 -1.72
CA TRP A 98 -3.36 -5.06 -2.74
C TRP A 98 -2.57 -5.25 -4.03
N VAL A 99 -3.21 -5.83 -5.03
CA VAL A 99 -2.54 -6.27 -6.25
C VAL A 99 -3.00 -5.40 -7.42
N ASP A 100 -2.06 -4.87 -8.20
CA ASP A 100 -2.40 -4.21 -9.46
C ASP A 100 -3.12 -5.21 -10.38
N TYR A 101 -4.34 -4.85 -10.76
CA TYR A 101 -5.22 -5.65 -11.59
C TYR A 101 -5.28 -5.16 -13.05
N THR A 102 -4.41 -4.21 -13.43
CA THR A 102 -4.32 -3.65 -14.78
C THR A 102 -3.35 -4.42 -15.67
N GLY A 103 -3.43 -4.22 -16.99
CA GLY A 103 -2.57 -4.92 -17.96
C GLY A 103 -2.67 -6.45 -17.84
N VAL A 104 -1.53 -7.11 -17.58
CA VAL A 104 -1.46 -8.56 -17.33
C VAL A 104 -2.01 -8.97 -15.97
N GLY A 105 -2.22 -8.01 -15.07
CA GLY A 105 -2.54 -8.24 -13.65
C GLY A 105 -3.78 -9.08 -13.43
N ARG A 106 -4.76 -9.03 -14.34
CA ARG A 106 -5.96 -9.89 -14.27
C ARG A 106 -5.64 -11.38 -14.31
N ALA A 107 -4.85 -11.83 -15.29
CA ALA A 107 -4.54 -13.24 -15.46
C ALA A 107 -3.69 -13.76 -14.29
N VAL A 108 -2.74 -12.95 -13.84
CA VAL A 108 -1.86 -13.28 -12.71
C VAL A 108 -2.62 -13.28 -11.39
N PHE A 109 -3.57 -12.38 -11.20
CA PHE A 109 -4.43 -12.37 -10.02
C PHE A 109 -5.29 -13.64 -9.94
N ASP A 110 -5.78 -14.14 -11.08
CA ASP A 110 -6.49 -15.42 -11.13
C ASP A 110 -5.56 -16.61 -10.80
N ILE A 111 -4.29 -16.55 -11.21
CA ILE A 111 -3.27 -17.51 -10.75
C ILE A 111 -3.09 -17.42 -9.23
N PHE A 112 -2.99 -16.21 -8.66
CA PHE A 112 -2.85 -16.03 -7.20
C PHE A 112 -4.06 -16.56 -6.44
N LYS A 113 -5.27 -16.44 -7.00
CA LYS A 113 -6.47 -17.10 -6.46
C LYS A 113 -6.36 -18.62 -6.50
N GLN A 114 -5.97 -19.19 -7.63
CA GLN A 114 -5.79 -20.65 -7.79
C GLN A 114 -4.74 -21.18 -6.81
N GLU A 115 -3.66 -20.42 -6.61
CA GLU A 115 -2.59 -20.68 -5.65
C GLU A 115 -2.96 -20.37 -4.19
N ARG A 116 -4.20 -19.92 -3.94
CA ARG A 116 -4.74 -19.62 -2.60
C ARG A 116 -3.88 -18.62 -1.81
N VAL A 117 -3.39 -17.58 -2.47
CA VAL A 117 -2.76 -16.45 -1.76
C VAL A 117 -3.84 -15.78 -0.89
N PRO A 118 -3.61 -15.64 0.43
CA PRO A 118 -4.64 -15.14 1.34
C PRO A 118 -4.87 -13.64 1.17
N ARG A 119 -6.11 -13.19 1.40
CA ARG A 119 -6.53 -11.78 1.51
C ARG A 119 -6.11 -10.87 0.35
N ILE A 120 -6.02 -11.41 -0.86
CA ILE A 120 -5.76 -10.62 -2.08
C ILE A 120 -6.96 -9.74 -2.42
N VAL A 121 -6.67 -8.53 -2.91
CA VAL A 121 -7.62 -7.49 -3.27
C VAL A 121 -7.16 -6.90 -4.60
N PRO A 122 -8.00 -6.94 -5.65
CA PRO A 122 -7.63 -6.36 -6.93
C PRO A 122 -7.83 -4.84 -6.90
N VAL A 123 -6.84 -4.10 -7.41
CA VAL A 123 -6.89 -2.66 -7.62
C VAL A 123 -6.78 -2.37 -9.10
N THR A 124 -7.83 -1.80 -9.69
CA THR A 124 -7.79 -1.29 -11.07
C THR A 124 -7.26 0.14 -11.02
N ILE A 125 -6.03 0.33 -11.49
CA ILE A 125 -5.44 1.66 -11.62
C ILE A 125 -6.08 2.38 -12.82
N THR A 126 -6.63 3.56 -12.59
CA THR A 126 -7.29 4.38 -13.62
C THR A 126 -6.48 5.64 -13.94
N PHE A 127 -6.76 6.27 -15.08
CA PHE A 127 -6.16 7.58 -15.42
C PHE A 127 -6.77 8.74 -14.62
N GLY A 128 -7.97 8.57 -14.07
CA GLY A 128 -8.71 9.57 -13.31
C GLY A 128 -10.02 8.98 -12.73
N GLY A 129 -10.84 9.84 -12.14
CA GLY A 129 -12.12 9.45 -11.51
C GLY A 129 -12.03 9.33 -9.98
N GLU A 130 -13.14 8.94 -9.36
CA GLU A 130 -13.21 8.74 -7.91
C GLU A 130 -12.54 7.43 -7.49
N GLU A 131 -11.75 7.48 -6.42
CA GLU A 131 -11.17 6.29 -5.82
C GLU A 131 -12.18 5.60 -4.89
N GLY A 132 -12.18 4.27 -4.87
CA GLY A 132 -13.01 3.52 -3.93
C GLY A 132 -13.34 2.10 -4.36
N PRO A 133 -14.19 1.41 -3.57
CA PRO A 133 -14.71 0.09 -3.93
C PRO A 133 -15.43 0.11 -5.27
N ASN A 134 -15.18 -0.87 -6.13
CA ASN A 134 -15.76 -0.93 -7.47
C ASN A 134 -17.01 -1.82 -7.58
N GLY A 135 -17.56 -2.27 -6.45
CA GLY A 135 -18.73 -3.16 -6.38
C GLY A 135 -18.47 -4.60 -6.84
N ARG A 136 -17.24 -4.95 -7.25
CA ARG A 136 -16.85 -6.28 -7.77
C ARG A 136 -15.79 -6.96 -6.90
N GLY A 137 -15.75 -6.60 -5.61
CA GLY A 137 -14.77 -7.11 -4.65
C GLY A 137 -13.36 -6.51 -4.79
N GLY A 138 -13.20 -5.43 -5.57
CA GLY A 138 -11.95 -4.70 -5.73
C GLY A 138 -12.12 -3.19 -5.58
N HIS A 139 -11.08 -2.46 -5.96
CA HIS A 139 -11.07 -1.00 -5.93
C HIS A 139 -10.70 -0.44 -7.31
N ASN A 140 -11.18 0.77 -7.60
CA ASN A 140 -10.67 1.59 -8.69
C ASN A 140 -9.94 2.78 -8.06
N VAL A 141 -8.73 3.08 -8.53
CA VAL A 141 -7.91 4.16 -7.94
C VAL A 141 -7.14 4.87 -9.04
N PRO A 142 -7.22 6.21 -9.14
CA PRO A 142 -6.38 6.95 -10.07
C PRO A 142 -4.89 6.79 -9.75
N LYS A 143 -4.05 6.60 -10.77
CA LYS A 143 -2.58 6.54 -10.60
C LYS A 143 -2.05 7.78 -9.89
N LEU A 144 -2.61 8.96 -10.22
CA LEU A 144 -2.26 10.22 -9.55
C LEU A 144 -2.51 10.17 -8.05
N ALA A 145 -3.62 9.59 -7.62
CA ALA A 145 -4.01 9.54 -6.22
C ALA A 145 -3.09 8.61 -5.42
N LEU A 146 -2.71 7.46 -6.00
CA LEU A 146 -1.73 6.54 -5.41
C LEU A 146 -0.39 7.25 -5.16
N VAL A 147 0.15 7.89 -6.19
CA VAL A 147 1.49 8.50 -6.13
C VAL A 147 1.48 9.78 -5.30
N SER A 148 0.47 10.64 -5.43
CA SER A 148 0.37 11.88 -4.64
C SER A 148 0.30 11.58 -3.14
N ARG A 149 -0.41 10.51 -2.75
CA ARG A 149 -0.45 10.04 -1.36
C ARG A 149 0.93 9.63 -0.87
N LEU A 150 1.68 8.87 -1.66
CA LEU A 150 3.05 8.47 -1.33
C LEU A 150 3.99 9.68 -1.22
N GLN A 151 3.93 10.61 -2.17
CA GLN A 151 4.74 11.84 -2.16
C GLN A 151 4.44 12.70 -0.93
N ALA A 152 3.17 12.83 -0.54
CA ALA A 152 2.78 13.55 0.67
C ALA A 152 3.38 12.94 1.94
N LEU A 153 3.36 11.60 2.08
CA LEU A 153 3.99 10.92 3.22
C LEU A 153 5.51 11.11 3.27
N MET A 154 6.16 11.16 2.11
CA MET A 154 7.60 11.40 2.02
C MET A 154 7.97 12.84 2.35
N HIS A 155 7.27 13.82 1.79
CA HIS A 155 7.50 15.25 2.09
C HIS A 155 7.26 15.61 3.56
N THR A 156 6.31 14.93 4.21
CA THR A 156 6.01 15.14 5.64
C THR A 156 6.86 14.28 6.58
N GLY A 157 7.81 13.48 6.05
CA GLY A 157 8.66 12.59 6.85
C GLY A 157 7.88 11.48 7.57
N LYS A 158 6.69 11.11 7.07
CA LYS A 158 5.80 10.11 7.66
C LYS A 158 6.01 8.71 7.11
N LEU A 159 6.58 8.56 5.92
CA LEU A 159 7.09 7.28 5.43
C LEU A 159 8.56 7.11 5.80
N HIS A 160 8.83 6.20 6.72
CA HIS A 160 10.16 5.81 7.12
C HIS A 160 10.60 4.55 6.35
N MET A 161 11.81 4.60 5.81
CA MET A 161 12.40 3.52 5.06
C MET A 161 13.83 3.27 5.56
N PRO A 162 14.11 2.09 6.14
CA PRO A 162 15.47 1.74 6.56
C PRO A 162 16.43 1.68 5.37
N ASP A 163 17.62 2.27 5.52
CA ASP A 163 18.69 2.19 4.50
C ASP A 163 19.22 0.77 4.30
N THR A 164 18.89 -0.16 5.22
CA THR A 164 19.23 -1.59 5.13
C THR A 164 18.38 -2.34 4.10
N LEU A 165 17.30 -1.75 3.58
CA LEU A 165 16.51 -2.38 2.53
C LEU A 165 17.30 -2.37 1.21
N PRO A 166 17.51 -3.53 0.55
CA PRO A 166 18.33 -3.62 -0.66
C PRO A 166 17.90 -2.66 -1.78
N LEU A 167 16.58 -2.46 -1.93
CA LEU A 167 15.99 -1.62 -2.98
C LEU A 167 15.75 -0.16 -2.53
N ALA A 168 16.19 0.26 -1.34
CA ALA A 168 15.95 1.61 -0.82
C ALA A 168 16.49 2.72 -1.75
N LYS A 169 17.72 2.55 -2.24
CA LYS A 169 18.34 3.54 -3.15
C LYS A 169 17.60 3.61 -4.49
N THR A 170 17.24 2.45 -5.05
CA THR A 170 16.49 2.35 -6.31
C THR A 170 15.12 3.00 -6.17
N PHE A 171 14.36 2.66 -5.12
CA PHE A 171 13.06 3.24 -4.83
C PHE A 171 13.10 4.76 -4.69
N ARG A 172 14.10 5.32 -3.96
CA ARG A 172 14.25 6.79 -3.85
C ARG A 172 14.47 7.43 -5.23
N ARG A 173 15.28 6.80 -6.09
CA ARG A 173 15.52 7.30 -7.45
C ARG A 173 14.25 7.25 -8.28
N GLU A 174 13.58 6.11 -8.35
CA GLU A 174 12.31 5.95 -9.09
C GLU A 174 11.27 6.97 -8.61
N LEU A 175 11.17 7.21 -7.30
CA LEU A 175 10.22 8.18 -6.75
C LEU A 175 10.54 9.64 -7.14
N ILE A 176 11.83 10.01 -7.20
CA ILE A 176 12.27 11.35 -7.65
C ILE A 176 12.01 11.52 -9.15
N ASP A 177 12.27 10.46 -9.92
CA ASP A 177 12.09 10.43 -11.37
C ASP A 177 10.62 10.35 -11.77
N PHE A 178 9.74 9.92 -10.85
CA PHE A 178 8.29 9.99 -10.97
C PHE A 178 7.80 11.45 -10.92
N ARG A 179 8.09 12.20 -11.99
CA ARG A 179 7.53 13.54 -12.22
C ARG A 179 6.20 13.40 -12.93
N VAL A 180 5.12 13.85 -12.28
CA VAL A 180 3.84 14.08 -12.94
C VAL A 180 4.02 15.20 -13.95
N SER A 181 4.05 14.87 -15.24
CA SER A 181 4.05 15.88 -16.29
C SER A 181 2.59 16.24 -16.59
N TYR A 182 2.19 17.49 -16.39
CA TYR A 182 0.87 17.95 -16.80
C TYR A 182 0.92 18.30 -18.30
N SER A 183 0.03 17.70 -19.10
CA SER A 183 -0.12 18.14 -20.49
C SER A 183 -0.73 19.55 -20.54
N ALA A 184 -0.52 20.27 -21.65
CA ALA A 184 -1.03 21.63 -21.87
C ALA A 184 -2.56 21.77 -21.76
N ILE A 185 -3.30 20.65 -21.72
CA ILE A 185 -4.77 20.58 -21.60
C ILE A 185 -5.20 20.27 -20.14
N GLY A 186 -4.28 20.26 -19.17
CA GLY A 186 -4.58 20.01 -17.75
C GLY A 186 -4.69 18.53 -17.37
N ASN A 187 -4.63 17.61 -18.34
CA ASN A 187 -4.57 16.17 -18.06
C ASN A 187 -3.15 15.79 -17.62
N ALA A 188 -3.03 15.20 -16.43
CA ALA A 188 -1.78 14.63 -15.95
C ALA A 188 -1.35 13.46 -16.88
N ARG A 189 -0.16 13.55 -17.46
CA ARG A 189 0.54 12.46 -18.14
C ARG A 189 1.50 11.81 -17.15
N PHE A 190 1.22 10.55 -16.87
CA PHE A 190 2.08 9.68 -16.08
C PHE A 190 3.04 8.98 -17.04
N GLY A 191 4.31 9.30 -16.90
CA GLY A 191 5.38 8.59 -17.56
C GLY A 191 6.64 8.85 -16.77
N ALA A 192 7.27 7.78 -16.33
CA ALA A 192 8.71 7.82 -16.22
C ALA A 192 9.25 8.15 -17.63
N ARG A 193 10.42 8.79 -17.76
CA ARG A 193 11.08 8.93 -19.07
C ARG A 193 11.11 7.54 -19.74
N GLU A 194 11.07 7.45 -21.07
CA GLU A 194 11.26 6.17 -21.77
C GLU A 194 12.46 5.41 -21.14
N GLY A 195 12.17 4.24 -20.54
CA GLY A 195 13.16 3.40 -19.84
C GLY A 195 13.29 3.58 -18.32
N ALA A 196 12.42 4.33 -17.64
CA ALA A 196 12.39 4.40 -16.17
C ALA A 196 11.26 3.52 -15.58
N HIS A 197 11.59 2.74 -14.55
CA HIS A 197 10.67 1.84 -13.87
C HIS A 197 9.89 2.58 -12.79
N ASP A 198 8.60 2.29 -12.64
CA ASP A 198 7.73 2.80 -11.58
C ASP A 198 7.14 1.68 -10.70
N ASP A 199 7.60 0.45 -10.89
CA ASP A 199 7.02 -0.74 -10.25
C ASP A 199 7.20 -0.73 -8.72
N LEU A 200 8.35 -0.27 -8.20
CA LEU A 200 8.55 -0.15 -6.76
C LEU A 200 7.67 0.95 -6.17
N VAL A 201 7.52 2.06 -6.89
CA VAL A 201 6.66 3.19 -6.50
C VAL A 201 5.20 2.73 -6.41
N LEU A 202 4.72 1.98 -7.40
CA LEU A 202 3.37 1.45 -7.42
C LEU A 202 3.12 0.42 -6.32
N ALA A 203 4.03 -0.55 -6.12
CA ALA A 203 3.90 -1.53 -5.04
C ALA A 203 3.78 -0.86 -3.66
N VAL A 204 4.63 0.14 -3.38
CA VAL A 204 4.57 0.92 -2.12
C VAL A 204 3.27 1.72 -2.05
N ALA A 205 2.87 2.41 -3.12
CA ALA A 205 1.65 3.22 -3.13
C ALA A 205 0.37 2.40 -2.93
N LEU A 206 0.30 1.17 -3.49
CA LEU A 206 -0.81 0.24 -3.27
C LEU A 206 -0.92 -0.19 -1.81
N ALA A 207 0.20 -0.50 -1.15
CA ALA A 207 0.22 -0.83 0.27
C ALA A 207 -0.24 0.36 1.13
N VAL A 208 0.23 1.58 0.83
CA VAL A 208 -0.20 2.80 1.52
C VAL A 208 -1.69 3.04 1.34
N TYR A 209 -2.20 2.96 0.11
CA TYR A 209 -3.63 3.07 -0.18
C TYR A 209 -4.44 2.08 0.67
N GLY A 210 -3.99 0.83 0.73
CA GLY A 210 -4.62 -0.22 1.50
C GLY A 210 -4.69 0.03 3.02
N LEU A 211 -3.77 0.82 3.56
CA LEU A 211 -3.71 1.21 4.97
C LEU A 211 -4.56 2.47 5.27
N ASP A 212 -4.90 3.25 4.24
CA ASP A 212 -5.63 4.50 4.36
C ASP A 212 -7.11 4.36 4.04
N VAL A 213 -7.48 3.39 3.21
CA VAL A 213 -8.90 3.10 2.98
C VAL A 213 -9.55 2.59 4.26
N PRO A 214 -10.69 3.17 4.67
CA PRO A 214 -11.41 2.72 5.84
C PRO A 214 -11.75 1.23 5.74
N ARG A 215 -11.52 0.48 6.82
CA ARG A 215 -12.07 -0.86 6.93
C ARG A 215 -13.58 -0.70 7.11
N VAL A 216 -14.37 -1.06 6.10
CA VAL A 216 -15.79 -1.32 6.32
C VAL A 216 -15.87 -2.62 7.11
N ILE A 217 -15.87 -2.50 8.43
CA ILE A 217 -16.19 -3.61 9.32
C ILE A 217 -17.71 -3.66 9.35
N VAL A 218 -18.30 -4.53 8.53
CA VAL A 218 -19.68 -4.93 8.74
C VAL A 218 -19.63 -5.91 9.91
N GLU A 219 -19.89 -5.43 11.12
CA GLU A 219 -20.18 -6.34 12.23
C GLU A 219 -21.44 -7.13 11.85
N PRO A 220 -21.42 -8.48 11.93
CA PRO A 220 -22.65 -9.22 11.74
C PRO A 220 -23.65 -8.75 12.79
N LEU A 221 -24.81 -8.30 12.33
CA LEU A 221 -25.96 -8.05 13.20
C LEU A 221 -26.16 -9.31 14.03
N ARG A 222 -25.87 -9.21 15.33
CA ARG A 222 -26.24 -10.25 16.28
C ARG A 222 -27.76 -10.19 16.40
N PHE A 223 -28.45 -11.12 15.75
CA PHE A 223 -29.85 -11.44 16.00
C PHE A 223 -29.94 -12.39 17.20
#